data_AF-A0A1W9M740-F1
#
_entry.id   AF-A0A1W9M740-F1
#
_cell.length_a   1.000
_cell.length_b   1.000
_cell.length_c   1.000
_cell.angle_alpha   90.00
_cell.angle_beta   90.00
_cell.angle_gamma   90.00
#
_symmetry.space_group_name_H-M   'P 1'
#
loop_
_entity.id
_entity.type
_entity.pdbx_description
1 polymer ?
#
loop_
_entity_poly.entity_id
_entity_poly.type
_entity_poly.pdbx_seq_one_letter_code
_entity_poly.pdbx_strand_id
1 'polypeptide(L)'
;MQSAIAALADNGIKRERMEYKWVQAEFAGKLIKSRKVYPAKLKSYLPEMQMVRDNADYSGENISRKKAAEQLRMAGEMLSMIEKELLR
;
A
#
# COMPACT_ATOMS: atom_id res chain seq x y z
N MET A 1 -3.53 3.21 1.28
CA MET A 1 -3.16 2.87 2.68
C MET A 1 -4.26 2.07 3.40
N GLN A 2 -5.53 2.45 3.28
CA GLN A 2 -6.64 1.70 3.91
C GLN A 2 -6.76 0.24 3.44
N SER A 3 -6.50 -0.04 2.16
CA SER A 3 -6.48 -1.40 1.64
C SER A 3 -5.44 -2.29 2.34
N ALA A 4 -4.23 -1.78 2.59
CA ALA A 4 -3.20 -2.49 3.34
C ALA A 4 -3.60 -2.75 4.81
N ILE A 5 -4.29 -1.78 5.42
CA ILE A 5 -4.86 -1.92 6.77
C ILE A 5 -5.90 -3.04 6.79
N ALA A 6 -6.81 -3.07 5.82
CA ALA A 6 -7.81 -4.13 5.70
C ALA A 6 -7.16 -5.51 5.55
N ALA A 7 -6.15 -5.64 4.68
CA ALA A 7 -5.41 -6.88 4.49
C ALA A 7 -4.69 -7.35 5.77
N LEU A 8 -4.10 -6.42 6.55
CA LEU A 8 -3.49 -6.74 7.83
C LEU A 8 -4.52 -7.19 8.87
N ALA A 9 -5.65 -6.46 8.95
CA ALA A 9 -6.74 -6.73 9.87
C ALA A 9 -7.37 -8.11 9.64
N ASP A 10 -7.60 -8.48 8.38
CA ASP A 10 -8.06 -9.79 7.95
C ASP A 10 -7.10 -10.92 8.36
N ASN A 11 -5.80 -10.63 8.30
CA ASN A 11 -4.74 -11.54 8.71
C ASN A 11 -4.46 -11.57 10.24
N GLY A 12 -5.34 -10.95 11.04
CA GLY A 12 -5.22 -10.86 12.50
C GLY A 12 -4.10 -9.93 12.99
N ILE A 13 -3.51 -9.12 12.11
CA ILE A 13 -2.41 -8.21 12.43
C ILE A 13 -3.01 -6.82 12.69
N LYS A 14 -3.21 -6.48 13.96
CA LYS A 14 -3.80 -5.21 14.38
C LYS A 14 -2.96 -4.57 15.47
N ARG A 15 -3.02 -3.24 15.55
CA ARG A 15 -2.53 -2.45 16.68
C ARG A 15 -3.46 -1.26 16.91
N GLU A 16 -3.44 -0.72 18.11
CA GLU A 16 -4.31 0.41 18.49
C GLU A 16 -4.11 1.64 17.60
N ARG A 17 -2.87 1.98 17.27
CA ARG A 17 -2.54 3.13 16.40
C ARG A 17 -1.83 2.72 15.12
N MET A 18 -2.52 2.71 13.99
CA MET A 18 -1.96 2.27 12.71
C MET A 18 -1.22 3.38 11.94
N GLU A 19 -0.05 3.80 12.43
CA GLU A 19 0.82 4.74 11.69
C GLU A 19 1.35 4.14 10.39
N TYR A 20 1.57 5.00 9.39
CA TYR A 20 1.94 4.63 8.02
C TYR A 20 3.18 3.74 7.91
N LYS A 21 4.27 4.06 8.65
CA LYS A 21 5.53 3.30 8.61
C LYS A 21 5.34 1.86 9.04
N TRP A 22 4.57 1.64 10.10
CA TRP A 22 4.29 0.31 10.61
C TRP A 22 3.39 -0.48 9.64
N VAL A 23 2.35 0.16 9.08
CA VAL A 23 1.48 -0.50 8.09
C VAL A 23 2.31 -0.97 6.90
N GLN A 24 3.22 -0.13 6.40
CA GLN A 24 4.14 -0.51 5.32
C GLN A 24 5.07 -1.65 5.72
N ALA A 25 5.66 -1.59 6.91
CA ALA A 25 6.59 -2.59 7.42
C ALA A 25 5.91 -3.96 7.61
N GLU A 26 4.74 -4.01 8.25
CA GLU A 26 4.02 -5.26 8.49
C GLU A 26 3.43 -5.84 7.21
N PHE A 27 2.88 -5.00 6.32
CA PHE A 27 2.36 -5.48 5.04
C PHE A 27 3.48 -6.15 4.22
N ALA A 28 4.64 -5.50 4.11
CA ALA A 28 5.79 -6.05 3.40
C ALA A 28 6.43 -7.24 4.13
N GLY A 29 6.57 -7.16 5.45
CA GLY A 29 7.25 -8.18 6.26
C GLY A 29 6.42 -9.44 6.42
N LYS A 30 5.15 -9.30 6.80
CA LYS A 30 4.26 -10.42 7.10
C LYS A 30 3.57 -10.93 5.85
N LEU A 31 2.88 -10.08 5.11
CA LEU A 31 1.98 -10.55 4.05
C LEU A 31 2.71 -10.79 2.71
N ILE A 32 3.86 -10.16 2.48
CA ILE A 32 4.67 -10.41 1.28
C ILE A 32 5.83 -11.38 1.57
N LYS A 33 6.72 -11.05 2.51
CA LYS A 33 7.95 -11.84 2.73
C LYS A 33 7.70 -13.16 3.46
N SER A 34 7.01 -13.12 4.60
CA SER A 34 6.87 -14.27 5.49
C SER A 34 5.76 -15.23 5.04
N ARG A 35 4.53 -14.72 4.91
CA ARG A 35 3.34 -15.50 4.58
C ARG A 35 3.12 -15.68 3.07
N LYS A 36 3.76 -14.86 2.23
CA LYS A 36 3.66 -14.90 0.76
C LYS A 36 2.21 -14.82 0.24
N VAL A 37 1.34 -14.09 0.94
CA VAL A 37 -0.05 -13.84 0.53
C VAL A 37 -0.10 -12.96 -0.71
N TYR A 38 0.76 -11.93 -0.76
CA TYR A 38 0.80 -10.96 -1.85
C TYR A 38 2.11 -11.01 -2.64
N PRO A 39 2.09 -10.65 -3.93
CA PRO A 39 3.29 -10.66 -4.76
C PRO A 39 4.29 -9.59 -4.35
N ALA A 40 5.58 -9.88 -4.57
CA ALA A 40 6.71 -9.01 -4.19
C ALA A 40 6.60 -7.58 -4.73
N LYS A 41 5.97 -7.38 -5.91
CA LYS A 41 5.81 -6.05 -6.51
C LYS A 41 5.03 -5.07 -5.63
N LEU A 42 4.08 -5.54 -4.81
CA LEU A 42 3.28 -4.65 -3.95
C LEU A 42 4.11 -4.03 -2.82
N LYS A 43 5.31 -4.56 -2.55
CA LYS A 43 6.20 -4.04 -1.50
C LYS A 43 6.58 -2.58 -1.74
N SER A 44 6.85 -2.19 -2.99
CA SER A 44 7.23 -0.82 -3.32
C SER A 44 6.04 0.12 -3.48
N TYR A 45 4.83 -0.42 -3.68
CA TYR A 45 3.67 0.39 -4.06
C TYR A 45 3.27 1.37 -2.96
N LEU A 46 3.17 0.91 -1.71
CA LEU A 46 2.82 1.77 -0.58
C LEU A 46 3.84 2.89 -0.32
N PRO A 47 5.16 2.62 -0.19
CA PRO A 47 6.13 3.70 0.06
C PRO A 47 6.24 4.66 -1.13
N GLU A 48 6.14 4.17 -2.37
CA GLU A 48 6.17 5.04 -3.55
C GLU A 48 4.94 5.95 -3.61
N MET A 49 3.73 5.41 -3.43
CA MET A 49 2.51 6.23 -3.39
C MET A 49 2.50 7.23 -2.24
N GLN A 50 3.05 6.83 -1.09
CA GLN A 50 3.19 7.73 0.06
C GLN A 50 4.14 8.89 -0.27
N MET A 51 5.30 8.62 -0.87
CA MET A 51 6.26 9.65 -1.29
C MET A 51 5.66 10.62 -2.31
N VAL A 52 4.94 10.11 -3.32
CA VAL A 52 4.32 10.97 -4.34
C VAL A 52 3.24 11.85 -3.74
N ARG A 53 2.44 11.32 -2.81
CA ARG A 53 1.47 12.11 -2.05
C ARG A 53 2.16 13.20 -1.24
N ASP A 54 3.22 12.85 -0.51
CA ASP A 54 3.92 13.80 0.36
C ASP A 54 4.55 14.94 -0.47
N ASN A 55 5.09 14.65 -1.65
CA ASN A 55 5.56 15.70 -2.56
C ASN A 55 4.39 16.56 -3.06
N ALA A 56 3.30 15.95 -3.53
CA ALA A 56 2.14 16.68 -4.02
C ALA A 56 1.53 17.64 -2.97
N ASP A 57 1.48 17.19 -1.72
CA ASP A 57 0.83 17.91 -0.64
C ASP A 57 1.76 18.95 0.02
N TYR A 58 3.08 18.70 0.05
CA TYR A 58 3.99 19.46 0.92
C TYR A 58 5.24 20.04 0.23
N SER A 59 5.65 19.60 -0.97
CA SER A 59 6.89 20.11 -1.59
C SER A 59 6.69 21.37 -2.43
N GLY A 60 5.45 21.81 -2.66
CA GLY A 60 5.13 22.90 -3.59
C GLY A 60 5.40 22.54 -5.07
N GLU A 61 5.84 21.31 -5.34
CA GLU A 61 6.10 20.80 -6.68
C GLU A 61 4.83 20.20 -7.28
N ASN A 62 4.58 20.50 -8.55
CA ASN A 62 3.49 19.87 -9.28
C ASN A 62 3.88 18.45 -9.72
N ILE A 63 2.96 17.50 -9.52
CA ILE A 63 3.12 16.14 -10.04
C ILE A 63 2.70 16.09 -11.50
N SER A 64 3.54 15.49 -12.35
CA SER A 64 3.20 15.32 -13.77
C SER A 64 1.99 14.40 -13.98
N ARG A 65 1.22 14.63 -15.06
CA ARG A 65 0.11 13.76 -15.45
C ARG A 65 0.52 12.29 -15.57
N LYS A 66 1.72 12.03 -16.10
CA LYS A 66 2.28 10.67 -16.22
C LYS A 66 2.46 10.01 -14.85
N LYS A 67 3.04 10.73 -13.88
CA LYS A 67 3.25 10.20 -12.53
C LYS A 67 1.92 9.98 -11.82
N ALA A 68 0.97 10.90 -11.95
CA ALA A 68 -0.39 10.74 -11.41
C ALA A 68 -1.11 9.51 -11.98
N ALA A 69 -1.07 9.31 -13.30
CA ALA A 69 -1.64 8.13 -13.94
C ALA A 69 -1.02 6.82 -13.43
N GLU A 70 0.30 6.81 -13.23
CA GLU A 70 1.00 5.67 -12.64
C GLU A 70 0.54 5.38 -11.21
N GLN A 71 0.34 6.41 -10.37
CA GLN A 71 -0.20 6.21 -9.02
C GLN A 71 -1.60 5.60 -9.03
N LEU A 72 -2.45 6.03 -9.96
CA LEU A 72 -3.80 5.47 -10.11
C LEU A 72 -3.75 4.00 -10.51
N ARG A 73 -2.87 3.64 -11.47
CA ARG A 73 -2.65 2.25 -11.89
C ARG A 73 -2.18 1.39 -10.71
N MET A 74 -1.18 1.85 -9.95
CA MET A 74 -0.66 1.15 -8.78
C MET A 74 -1.73 0.94 -7.70
N ALA A 75 -2.54 1.97 -7.42
CA ALA A 75 -3.64 1.89 -6.47
C ALA A 75 -4.70 0.88 -6.92
N GLY A 76 -5.10 0.91 -8.20
CA GLY A 76 -6.06 -0.03 -8.76
C GLY A 76 -5.58 -1.48 -8.72
N GLU A 77 -4.32 -1.74 -9.08
CA GLU A 77 -3.73 -3.08 -8.99
C GLU A 77 -3.68 -3.58 -7.54
N MET A 78 -3.29 -2.71 -6.60
CA MET A 78 -3.23 -3.08 -5.19
C MET A 78 -4.62 -3.42 -4.65
N LEU A 79 -5.62 -2.61 -4.96
CA LEU A 79 -7.02 -2.86 -4.56
C LEU A 79 -7.53 -4.18 -5.13
N SER A 80 -7.36 -4.42 -6.43
CA SER A 80 -7.81 -5.65 -7.08
C SER A 80 -7.17 -6.90 -6.47
N MET A 81 -5.89 -6.84 -6.11
CA MET A 81 -5.21 -7.98 -5.49
C MET A 81 -5.68 -8.24 -4.05
N ILE A 82 -5.88 -7.19 -3.26
CA ILE A 82 -6.36 -7.32 -1.89
C ILE A 82 -7.80 -7.81 -1.87
N GLU A 83 -8.67 -7.24 -2.69
CA GLU A 83 -10.07 -7.67 -2.81
C GLU A 83 -10.19 -9.14 -3.17
N LYS A 84 -9.38 -9.62 -4.12
CA LYS A 84 -9.34 -11.04 -4.50
C LYS A 84 -8.95 -11.95 -3.35
N GLU A 85 -8.02 -11.54 -2.48
CA GLU A 85 -7.63 -12.34 -1.31
C GLU A 85 -8.67 -12.25 -0.18
N LEU A 86 -9.34 -11.11 0.00
CA LEU A 86 -10.39 -10.95 1.02
C LEU A 86 -11.69 -11.71 0.71
N LEU A 87 -11.95 -12.01 -0.57
CA LEU A 87 -13.13 -12.74 -1.02
C LEU A 87 -12.91 -14.26 -1.15
N ARG A 88 -11.72 -14.75 -0.80
CA ARG A 88 -11.41 -16.19 -0.75
C ARG A 88 -11.84 -16.79 0.58
#